data_AF-A0A1G7BWQ5-F1
#
_entry.id   AF-A0A1G7BWQ5-F1
#
_cell.length_a   1.000
_cell.length_b   1.000
_cell.length_c   1.000
_cell.angle_alpha   90.00
_cell.angle_beta   90.00
_cell.angle_gamma   90.00
#
_symmetry.space_group_name_H-M   'P 1'
#
loop_
_entity.id
_entity.type
_entity.pdbx_description
1 polymer ?
#
loop_
_entity_poly.entity_id
_entity_poly.type
_entity_poly.pdbx_seq_one_letter_code
_entity_poly.pdbx_strand_id
1 'polypeptide(L)'
;MKKTNKTLLLGLAAALFFATSAHAQFGGFGKKLLDKGTEMASGGGLNKILKQPQAITTSFKDVDKTGSKPPSFMEGQTPQPLYLLPKAPDGGYKLCAGFFEMTNKSYCLHAGTRGPSTGDGYMIAPVAGPKRDVVILILKHAEKHPEVNQHSIQILLWAIIARTRFVDFGTDIKLTATTILSPQELLMLEGGALGVLPASVMDKAKSQLPPAAQSVFEAENNIRQLAASGNASYDEMEKYAMMAGIVPQVDPNVPSGTWSLHPDGYYIRFYPHSYPSTTVQIYVPQELAGKGLVYDATKGIACPANVGAQRLAQTNEPLNPDYTKKLTIICNP
;
A
#
# COMPACT_ATOMS: atom_id res chain seq x y z
N MET A 1 -45.47 -14.58 -71.04
CA MET A 1 -45.03 -14.92 -69.67
C MET A 1 -44.34 -13.71 -69.06
N LYS A 2 -44.99 -13.10 -68.07
CA LYS A 2 -44.56 -11.90 -67.31
C LYS A 2 -44.16 -12.34 -65.90
N LYS A 3 -43.33 -11.52 -65.25
CA LYS A 3 -43.02 -11.43 -63.80
C LYS A 3 -41.80 -12.19 -63.30
N THR A 4 -40.64 -11.68 -63.67
CA THR A 4 -39.42 -11.70 -62.84
C THR A 4 -38.75 -10.35 -63.07
N ASN A 5 -38.41 -9.60 -62.01
CA ASN A 5 -37.66 -8.31 -61.98
C ASN A 5 -38.30 -7.16 -61.18
N LYS A 6 -39.02 -7.42 -60.07
CA LYS A 6 -39.31 -6.35 -59.09
C LYS A 6 -38.89 -6.65 -57.65
N THR A 7 -38.59 -7.90 -57.31
CA THR A 7 -38.26 -8.29 -55.94
C THR A 7 -36.77 -8.24 -55.60
N LEU A 8 -35.87 -8.20 -56.60
CA LEU A 8 -34.42 -8.19 -56.36
C LEU A 8 -33.86 -6.78 -56.09
N LEU A 9 -34.55 -5.72 -56.51
CA LEU A 9 -34.12 -4.34 -56.30
C LEU A 9 -34.54 -3.75 -54.94
N LEU A 10 -35.52 -4.34 -54.24
CA LEU A 10 -35.90 -3.91 -52.89
C LEU A 10 -34.99 -4.48 -51.78
N GLY A 11 -34.30 -5.60 -52.02
CA GLY A 11 -33.41 -6.21 -51.03
C GLY A 11 -32.06 -5.49 -50.88
N LEU A 12 -31.56 -4.86 -51.94
CA LEU A 12 -30.25 -4.18 -51.92
C LEU A 12 -30.30 -2.77 -51.32
N ALA A 13 -31.45 -2.09 -51.35
CA ALA A 13 -31.62 -0.78 -50.73
C ALA A 13 -31.75 -0.84 -49.20
N ALA A 14 -32.23 -1.96 -48.65
CA ALA A 14 -32.35 -2.14 -47.20
C ALA A 14 -30.99 -2.43 -46.53
N ALA A 15 -30.01 -2.99 -47.25
CA ALA A 15 -28.68 -3.28 -46.70
C ALA A 15 -27.76 -2.04 -46.61
N LEU A 16 -28.06 -0.97 -47.36
CA LEU A 16 -27.28 0.28 -47.36
C LEU A 16 -27.69 1.27 -46.26
N PHE A 17 -28.83 1.05 -45.57
CA PHE A 17 -29.26 1.89 -44.45
C PHE A 17 -28.86 1.38 -43.06
N PHE A 18 -28.28 0.18 -42.95
CA PHE A 18 -27.78 -0.36 -41.67
C PHE A 18 -26.29 -0.12 -41.42
N ALA A 19 -25.55 0.42 -42.40
CA ALA A 19 -24.11 0.70 -42.23
C ALA A 19 -23.81 2.07 -41.59
N THR A 20 -24.77 2.99 -41.52
CA THR A 20 -24.55 4.36 -41.01
C THR A 20 -24.96 4.57 -39.55
N SER A 21 -25.65 3.61 -38.92
CA SER A 21 -26.05 3.70 -37.51
C SER A 21 -24.95 3.28 -36.52
N ALA A 22 -23.91 2.58 -36.97
CA ALA A 22 -22.79 2.17 -36.12
C ALA A 22 -21.90 3.34 -35.67
N HIS A 23 -21.88 4.46 -36.41
CA HIS A 23 -21.05 5.64 -36.06
C HIS A 23 -21.74 6.58 -35.06
N ALA A 24 -23.05 6.45 -34.82
CA ALA A 24 -23.79 7.30 -33.89
C ALA A 24 -23.73 6.82 -32.43
N GLN A 25 -23.56 5.52 -32.19
CA GLN A 25 -23.46 4.97 -30.83
C GLN A 25 -22.08 5.18 -30.17
N PHE A 26 -21.02 5.35 -30.98
CA PHE A 26 -19.68 5.68 -30.49
C PHE A 26 -19.41 7.20 -30.40
N GLY A 27 -20.06 8.02 -31.23
CA GLY A 27 -19.89 9.49 -31.19
C GLY A 27 -20.33 10.14 -29.88
N GLY A 28 -21.32 9.56 -29.19
CA GLY A 28 -21.76 10.03 -27.87
C GLY A 28 -20.83 9.64 -26.72
N PHE A 29 -20.04 8.57 -26.87
CA PHE A 29 -19.12 8.12 -25.84
C PHE A 29 -17.90 9.05 -25.73
N GLY A 30 -17.34 9.45 -26.88
CA GLY A 30 -16.25 10.44 -26.92
C GLY A 30 -16.67 11.80 -26.35
N LYS A 31 -17.87 12.27 -26.70
CA LYS A 31 -18.42 13.52 -26.15
C LYS A 31 -18.66 13.44 -24.64
N LYS A 32 -19.25 12.36 -24.13
CA LYS A 32 -19.43 12.16 -22.68
C LYS A 32 -18.11 12.04 -21.90
N LEU A 33 -17.08 11.46 -22.51
CA LEU A 33 -15.75 11.37 -21.93
C LEU A 33 -15.08 12.75 -21.87
N LEU A 34 -15.20 13.54 -22.95
CA LEU A 34 -14.74 14.92 -23.02
C LEU A 34 -15.48 15.83 -22.03
N ASP A 35 -16.80 15.70 -21.92
CA ASP A 35 -17.63 16.50 -21.01
C ASP A 35 -17.28 16.21 -19.55
N LYS A 36 -17.13 14.93 -19.17
CA LYS A 36 -16.66 14.53 -17.83
C LYS A 36 -15.23 14.97 -17.55
N GLY A 37 -14.33 14.88 -18.53
CA GLY A 37 -12.97 15.37 -18.41
C GLY A 37 -12.92 16.88 -18.21
N THR A 38 -13.80 17.62 -18.88
CA THR A 38 -13.92 19.09 -18.77
C THR A 38 -14.51 19.51 -17.43
N GLU A 39 -15.55 18.80 -16.96
CA GLU A 39 -16.13 18.99 -15.63
C GLU A 39 -15.11 18.71 -14.51
N MET A 40 -14.31 17.65 -14.67
CA MET A 40 -13.23 17.30 -13.75
C MET A 40 -12.06 18.29 -13.79
N ALA A 41 -11.72 18.80 -14.98
CA ALA A 41 -10.70 19.83 -15.19
C ALA A 41 -11.16 21.23 -14.76
N SER A 42 -12.45 21.44 -14.53
CA SER A 42 -12.97 22.69 -13.98
C SER A 42 -12.38 22.95 -12.58
N GLY A 43 -12.29 24.22 -12.18
CA GLY A 43 -11.72 24.58 -10.87
C GLY A 43 -12.42 23.91 -9.68
N GLY A 44 -13.73 23.62 -9.79
CA GLY A 44 -14.49 22.92 -8.77
C GLY A 44 -14.20 21.42 -8.69
N GLY A 45 -14.11 20.75 -9.85
CA GLY A 45 -13.79 19.32 -9.93
C GLY A 45 -12.37 19.00 -9.48
N LEU A 46 -11.40 19.80 -9.93
CA LEU A 46 -9.99 19.63 -9.56
C LEU A 46 -9.76 19.86 -8.07
N ASN A 47 -10.36 20.91 -7.49
CA ASN A 47 -10.27 21.16 -6.05
C ASN A 47 -10.82 20.00 -5.21
N LYS A 48 -11.88 19.33 -5.67
CA LYS A 48 -12.42 18.15 -4.99
C LYS A 48 -11.42 16.99 -5.01
N ILE A 49 -10.74 16.76 -6.15
CA ILE A 49 -9.72 15.71 -6.29
C ILE A 49 -8.52 15.98 -5.40
N LEU A 50 -7.97 17.20 -5.44
CA LEU A 50 -6.79 17.58 -4.67
C LEU A 50 -7.05 17.56 -3.15
N LYS A 51 -8.30 17.80 -2.73
CA LYS A 51 -8.70 17.75 -1.32
C LYS A 51 -9.06 16.34 -0.82
N GLN A 52 -9.17 15.35 -1.71
CA GLN A 52 -9.40 13.98 -1.24
C GLN A 52 -8.18 13.47 -0.49
N PRO A 53 -8.34 12.96 0.74
CA PRO A 53 -7.23 12.43 1.50
C PRO A 53 -6.58 11.25 0.77
N GLN A 54 -5.29 11.03 1.03
CA GLN A 54 -4.61 9.79 0.65
C GLN A 54 -5.26 8.60 1.37
N ALA A 55 -5.20 7.41 0.77
CA ALA A 55 -5.75 6.20 1.36
C ALA A 55 -5.15 5.89 2.75
N ILE A 56 -3.83 6.08 2.87
CA ILE A 56 -3.06 6.03 4.12
C ILE A 56 -2.39 7.39 4.29
N THR A 57 -2.64 8.04 5.42
CA THR A 57 -2.16 9.39 5.73
C THR A 57 -1.00 9.41 6.72
N THR A 58 -0.64 8.25 7.28
CA THR A 58 0.51 8.11 8.20
C THR A 58 1.75 8.78 7.65
N SER A 59 2.44 9.56 8.45
CA SER A 59 3.62 10.33 8.09
C SER A 59 4.56 10.43 9.28
N PHE A 60 5.76 10.96 9.06
CA PHE A 60 6.71 11.14 10.15
C PHE A 60 6.25 12.16 11.21
N LYS A 61 5.25 12.99 10.88
CA LYS A 61 4.61 13.89 11.85
C LYS A 61 3.75 13.16 12.87
N ASP A 62 3.34 11.94 12.55
CA ASP A 62 2.52 11.09 13.42
C ASP A 62 3.37 10.23 14.36
N VAL A 63 4.70 10.31 14.26
CA VAL A 63 5.64 9.63 15.15
C VAL A 63 5.71 10.36 16.48
N ASP A 64 5.51 9.63 17.57
CA ASP A 64 5.89 10.09 18.91
C ASP A 64 7.39 9.85 19.13
N LYS A 65 8.14 10.93 19.33
CA LYS A 65 9.58 10.87 19.58
C LYS A 65 9.90 10.83 21.07
N THR A 66 8.89 11.01 21.92
CA THR A 66 9.02 11.04 23.38
C THR A 66 9.55 9.69 23.88
N GLY A 67 10.56 9.74 24.74
CA GLY A 67 11.15 8.52 25.30
C GLY A 67 12.00 7.70 24.32
N SER A 68 12.18 8.14 23.06
CA SER A 68 13.07 7.48 22.09
C SER A 68 14.49 7.31 22.64
N LYS A 69 15.20 6.28 22.13
CA LYS A 69 16.58 5.97 22.53
C LYS A 69 17.52 5.96 21.32
N PRO A 70 18.80 6.32 21.50
CA PRO A 70 19.78 6.26 20.43
C PRO A 70 20.01 4.81 19.97
N PRO A 71 20.56 4.59 18.76
CA PRO A 71 20.84 3.26 18.24
C PRO A 71 21.70 2.37 19.17
N SER A 72 22.56 2.97 19.99
CA SER A 72 23.43 2.29 20.96
C SER A 72 22.71 1.76 22.21
N PHE A 73 21.41 2.01 22.38
CA PHE A 73 20.66 1.65 23.59
C PHE A 73 20.77 0.17 24.00
N MET A 74 20.82 -0.74 23.02
CA MET A 74 20.97 -2.19 23.22
C MET A 74 22.30 -2.72 22.67
N GLU A 75 23.32 -1.86 22.58
CA GLU A 75 24.65 -2.26 22.09
C GLU A 75 25.27 -3.31 23.01
N GLY A 76 25.92 -4.32 22.41
CA GLY A 76 26.51 -5.45 23.14
C GLY A 76 25.51 -6.53 23.58
N GLN A 77 24.20 -6.32 23.42
CA GLN A 77 23.18 -7.34 23.68
C GLN A 77 22.87 -8.14 22.41
N THR A 78 22.58 -9.44 22.57
CA THR A 78 22.16 -10.30 21.45
C THR A 78 20.65 -10.54 21.53
N PRO A 79 19.88 -10.20 20.48
CA PRO A 79 18.45 -10.45 20.47
C PRO A 79 18.15 -11.95 20.32
N GLN A 80 17.05 -12.38 20.93
CA GLN A 80 16.47 -13.70 20.72
C GLN A 80 15.45 -13.69 19.58
N PRO A 81 15.15 -14.85 18.97
CA PRO A 81 14.18 -14.89 17.88
C PRO A 81 12.76 -14.58 18.36
N LEU A 82 12.18 -13.46 17.89
CA LEU A 82 10.81 -13.03 18.22
C LEU A 82 9.76 -14.05 17.76
N TYR A 83 10.00 -14.71 16.62
CA TYR A 83 9.07 -15.70 16.06
C TYR A 83 8.94 -16.99 16.88
N LEU A 84 9.79 -17.20 17.89
CA LEU A 84 9.67 -18.32 18.82
C LEU A 84 8.80 -17.98 20.04
N LEU A 85 8.36 -16.73 20.19
CA LEU A 85 7.44 -16.35 21.25
C LEU A 85 6.03 -16.95 21.01
N PRO A 86 5.27 -17.22 22.08
CA PRO A 86 3.90 -17.70 21.94
C PRO A 86 3.03 -16.72 21.15
N LYS A 87 2.14 -17.24 20.30
CA LYS A 87 1.17 -16.42 19.56
C LYS A 87 -0.02 -16.02 20.45
N ALA A 88 -0.53 -14.81 20.23
CA ALA A 88 -1.84 -14.36 20.69
C ALA A 88 -2.93 -14.87 19.75
N PRO A 89 -4.22 -14.92 20.17
CA PRO A 89 -5.32 -15.40 19.33
C PRO A 89 -5.48 -14.65 18.00
N ASP A 90 -5.06 -13.38 17.94
CA ASP A 90 -5.11 -12.51 16.76
C ASP A 90 -3.87 -12.62 15.86
N GLY A 91 -2.94 -13.54 16.16
CA GLY A 91 -1.73 -13.80 15.37
C GLY A 91 -0.51 -12.96 15.77
N GLY A 92 -0.65 -12.01 16.70
CA GLY A 92 0.48 -11.29 17.29
C GLY A 92 1.37 -12.19 18.17
N TYR A 93 2.51 -11.68 18.63
CA TYR A 93 3.42 -12.36 19.54
C TYR A 93 3.23 -11.86 20.97
N LYS A 94 3.00 -12.78 21.92
CA LYS A 94 2.96 -12.47 23.34
C LYS A 94 4.36 -12.13 23.81
N LEU A 95 4.54 -10.89 24.22
CA LEU A 95 5.83 -10.38 24.67
C LEU A 95 6.05 -10.73 26.15
N CYS A 96 7.28 -11.13 26.47
CA CYS A 96 7.80 -11.16 27.84
C CYS A 96 9.01 -10.23 27.94
N ALA A 97 9.54 -10.00 29.14
CA ALA A 97 10.74 -9.18 29.29
C ALA A 97 11.93 -9.78 28.52
N GLY A 98 12.68 -8.95 27.80
CA GLY A 98 13.80 -9.41 26.99
C GLY A 98 14.02 -8.60 25.72
N PHE A 99 15.02 -9.00 24.95
CA PHE A 99 15.39 -8.40 23.67
C PHE A 99 15.16 -9.41 22.55
N PHE A 100 14.34 -9.05 21.57
CA PHE A 100 13.87 -9.93 20.50
C PHE A 100 14.09 -9.32 19.12
N GLU A 101 14.24 -10.17 18.11
CA GLU A 101 14.39 -9.79 16.70
C GLU A 101 13.64 -10.74 15.78
N MET A 102 13.08 -10.20 14.70
CA MET A 102 12.62 -10.97 13.56
C MET A 102 12.74 -10.14 12.29
N THR A 103 13.18 -10.77 11.21
CA THR A 103 12.99 -10.24 9.85
C THR A 103 11.63 -10.70 9.36
N ASN A 104 10.75 -9.78 9.00
CA ASN A 104 9.39 -10.06 8.55
C ASN A 104 9.11 -9.54 7.14
N LYS A 105 8.08 -10.11 6.51
CA LYS A 105 7.56 -9.56 5.25
C LYS A 105 7.03 -8.15 5.52
N SER A 106 7.47 -7.22 4.69
CA SER A 106 6.99 -5.83 4.71
C SER A 106 6.40 -5.41 3.36
N TYR A 107 5.65 -4.32 3.37
CA TYR A 107 4.92 -3.81 2.21
C TYR A 107 5.03 -2.29 2.14
N CYS A 108 5.26 -1.78 0.94
CA CYS A 108 5.25 -0.35 0.68
C CYS A 108 3.82 0.19 0.74
N LEU A 109 3.59 1.20 1.59
CA LEU A 109 2.34 1.95 1.69
C LEU A 109 2.42 3.36 1.09
N HIS A 110 3.48 3.69 0.36
CA HIS A 110 3.67 5.00 -0.24
C HIS A 110 4.28 4.92 -1.63
N ALA A 111 3.43 4.76 -2.64
CA ALA A 111 3.85 4.77 -4.04
C ALA A 111 4.36 6.15 -4.48
N GLY A 112 5.24 6.17 -5.49
CA GLY A 112 5.83 7.40 -6.01
C GLY A 112 6.91 7.97 -5.10
N THR A 113 7.55 7.12 -4.30
CA THR A 113 8.69 7.45 -3.45
C THR A 113 9.80 6.42 -3.63
N ARG A 114 11.01 6.71 -3.13
CA ARG A 114 12.14 5.76 -3.24
C ARG A 114 12.03 4.67 -2.18
N GLY A 115 12.61 3.51 -2.49
CA GLY A 115 12.78 2.46 -1.49
C GLY A 115 13.67 2.90 -0.32
N PRO A 116 13.67 2.11 0.78
CA PRO A 116 14.60 2.32 1.88
C PRO A 116 16.06 2.30 1.41
N SER A 117 16.90 3.09 2.06
CA SER A 117 18.34 3.17 1.80
C SER A 117 19.17 3.10 3.07
N THR A 118 20.44 2.75 2.89
CA THR A 118 21.44 2.74 3.96
C THR A 118 21.47 4.09 4.68
N GLY A 119 21.35 4.04 6.01
CA GLY A 119 21.38 5.24 6.86
C GLY A 119 20.01 5.83 7.18
N ASP A 120 18.94 5.44 6.49
CA ASP A 120 17.59 5.92 6.78
C ASP A 120 17.15 5.54 8.20
N GLY A 121 16.71 6.55 8.95
CA GLY A 121 16.05 6.36 10.24
C GLY A 121 14.57 6.12 10.07
N TYR A 122 14.07 5.07 10.74
CA TYR A 122 12.67 4.71 10.78
C TYR A 122 12.19 4.70 12.23
N MET A 123 10.98 5.21 12.45
CA MET A 123 10.32 5.18 13.76
C MET A 123 8.89 4.67 13.61
N ILE A 124 8.33 4.12 14.68
CA ILE A 124 6.95 3.61 14.67
C ILE A 124 5.96 4.77 14.58
N ALA A 125 5.00 4.63 13.67
CA ALA A 125 3.86 5.52 13.53
C ALA A 125 2.56 4.71 13.50
N PRO A 126 1.44 5.27 13.97
CA PRO A 126 0.14 4.60 13.85
C PRO A 126 -0.28 4.49 12.38
N VAL A 127 -1.03 3.44 12.05
CA VAL A 127 -1.71 3.36 10.75
C VAL A 127 -2.87 4.36 10.75
N ALA A 128 -2.83 5.34 9.85
CA ALA A 128 -3.79 6.44 9.77
C ALA A 128 -4.31 6.59 8.34
N GLY A 129 -5.53 7.14 8.21
CA GLY A 129 -6.18 7.39 6.93
C GLY A 129 -7.45 6.58 6.71
N PRO A 130 -8.23 6.92 5.67
CA PRO A 130 -9.54 6.34 5.40
C PRO A 130 -9.52 4.84 5.05
N LYS A 131 -8.38 4.31 4.56
CA LYS A 131 -8.22 2.89 4.23
C LYS A 131 -7.41 2.12 5.27
N ARG A 132 -7.21 2.69 6.47
CA ARG A 132 -6.50 2.04 7.59
C ARG A 132 -6.98 0.62 7.83
N ASP A 133 -8.27 0.45 8.09
CA ASP A 133 -8.81 -0.82 8.57
C ASP A 133 -8.68 -1.92 7.52
N VAL A 134 -8.98 -1.62 6.24
CA VAL A 134 -8.83 -2.61 5.17
C VAL A 134 -7.37 -2.96 4.89
N VAL A 135 -6.44 -2.01 5.02
CA VAL A 135 -5.00 -2.31 4.89
C VAL A 135 -4.53 -3.24 6.02
N ILE A 136 -4.94 -2.98 7.27
CA ILE A 136 -4.62 -3.87 8.40
C ILE A 136 -5.20 -5.28 8.16
N LEU A 137 -6.45 -5.36 7.69
CA LEU A 137 -7.09 -6.64 7.36
C LEU A 137 -6.37 -7.39 6.25
N ILE A 138 -5.97 -6.72 5.17
CA ILE A 138 -5.19 -7.34 4.08
C ILE A 138 -3.88 -7.93 4.63
N LEU A 139 -3.16 -7.19 5.47
CA LEU A 139 -1.92 -7.69 6.09
C LEU A 139 -2.19 -8.92 6.96
N LYS A 140 -3.26 -8.89 7.78
CA LYS A 140 -3.67 -10.02 8.62
C LYS A 140 -4.09 -11.24 7.84
N HIS A 141 -4.80 -11.05 6.73
CA HIS A 141 -5.20 -12.16 5.87
C HIS A 141 -4.02 -12.70 5.07
N ALA A 142 -3.09 -11.86 4.63
CA ALA A 142 -1.85 -12.31 3.99
C ALA A 142 -1.08 -13.33 4.86
N GLU A 143 -1.07 -13.15 6.19
CA GLU A 143 -0.47 -14.11 7.14
C GLU A 143 -1.12 -15.51 7.12
N LYS A 144 -2.38 -15.60 6.69
CA LYS A 144 -3.18 -16.83 6.65
C LYS A 144 -3.28 -17.45 5.25
N HIS A 145 -2.79 -16.75 4.24
CA HIS A 145 -2.88 -17.12 2.83
C HIS A 145 -1.48 -17.24 2.21
N PRO A 146 -0.63 -18.19 2.66
CA PRO A 146 0.74 -18.35 2.17
C PRO A 146 0.81 -18.74 0.69
N GLU A 147 -0.28 -19.23 0.11
CA GLU A 147 -0.43 -19.49 -1.32
C GLU A 147 -0.45 -18.21 -2.18
N VAL A 148 -0.77 -17.06 -1.58
CA VAL A 148 -0.78 -15.77 -2.27
C VAL A 148 0.60 -15.13 -2.18
N ASN A 149 1.20 -14.86 -3.35
CA ASN A 149 2.53 -14.27 -3.41
C ASN A 149 2.56 -12.86 -2.80
N GLN A 150 3.63 -12.52 -2.09
CA GLN A 150 3.85 -11.18 -1.51
C GLN A 150 3.71 -10.05 -2.55
N HIS A 151 4.16 -10.27 -3.79
CA HIS A 151 4.02 -9.31 -4.89
C HIS A 151 2.55 -9.05 -5.25
N SER A 152 1.69 -10.08 -5.21
CA SER A 152 0.25 -9.93 -5.45
C SER A 152 -0.41 -9.09 -4.35
N ILE A 153 -0.03 -9.32 -3.09
CA ILE A 153 -0.47 -8.50 -1.95
C ILE A 153 0.03 -7.05 -2.11
N GLN A 154 1.28 -6.84 -2.52
CA GLN A 154 1.85 -5.51 -2.76
C GLN A 154 1.11 -4.76 -3.85
N ILE A 155 0.79 -5.42 -4.97
CA ILE A 155 -0.02 -4.86 -6.06
C ILE A 155 -1.41 -4.45 -5.55
N LEU A 156 -2.08 -5.31 -4.78
CA LEU A 156 -3.38 -5.00 -4.19
C LEU A 156 -3.30 -3.76 -3.30
N LEU A 157 -2.29 -3.68 -2.42
CA LEU A 157 -2.06 -2.53 -1.56
C LEU A 157 -1.82 -1.26 -2.40
N TRP A 158 -0.99 -1.30 -3.44
CA TRP A 158 -0.76 -0.16 -4.33
C TRP A 158 -2.02 0.29 -5.08
N ALA A 159 -2.85 -0.63 -5.55
CA ALA A 159 -4.13 -0.30 -6.18
C ALA A 159 -5.06 0.47 -5.22
N ILE A 160 -5.09 0.06 -3.94
CA ILE A 160 -5.85 0.73 -2.86
C ILE A 160 -5.24 2.11 -2.53
N ILE A 161 -3.92 2.20 -2.42
CA ILE A 161 -3.20 3.44 -2.14
C ILE A 161 -3.44 4.47 -3.24
N ALA A 162 -3.43 4.02 -4.50
CA ALA A 162 -3.77 4.80 -5.67
C ALA A 162 -5.26 5.15 -5.79
N ARG A 163 -6.09 4.71 -4.83
CA ARG A 163 -7.54 4.98 -4.75
C ARG A 163 -8.31 4.46 -5.97
N THR A 164 -7.80 3.41 -6.60
CA THR A 164 -8.45 2.73 -7.72
C THR A 164 -9.75 2.10 -7.23
N ARG A 165 -10.82 2.16 -8.04
CA ARG A 165 -12.09 1.49 -7.70
C ARG A 165 -11.94 -0.01 -7.80
N PHE A 166 -12.50 -0.77 -6.86
CA PHE A 166 -12.50 -2.23 -6.93
C PHE A 166 -13.13 -2.75 -8.23
N VAL A 167 -14.22 -2.13 -8.70
CA VAL A 167 -14.84 -2.48 -9.98
C VAL A 167 -13.91 -2.33 -11.18
N ASP A 168 -12.95 -1.40 -11.11
CA ASP A 168 -11.98 -1.15 -12.17
C ASP A 168 -10.77 -2.08 -12.08
N PHE A 169 -10.58 -2.82 -10.98
CA PHE A 169 -9.42 -3.71 -10.84
C PHE A 169 -9.39 -4.76 -11.96
N GLY A 170 -8.18 -5.03 -12.44
CA GLY A 170 -7.87 -6.15 -13.30
C GLY A 170 -8.15 -7.50 -12.64
N THR A 171 -8.24 -8.54 -13.46
CA THR A 171 -8.62 -9.89 -13.02
C THR A 171 -7.74 -10.42 -11.90
N ASP A 172 -6.42 -10.28 -12.00
CA ASP A 172 -5.48 -10.83 -11.02
C ASP A 172 -5.55 -10.11 -9.66
N ILE A 173 -5.77 -8.80 -9.68
CA ILE A 173 -5.93 -7.99 -8.47
C ILE A 173 -7.27 -8.34 -7.79
N LYS A 174 -8.34 -8.50 -8.58
CA LYS A 174 -9.63 -8.98 -8.08
C LYS A 174 -9.49 -10.37 -7.47
N LEU A 175 -8.83 -11.29 -8.17
CA LEU A 175 -8.60 -12.65 -7.69
C LEU A 175 -7.85 -12.64 -6.35
N THR A 176 -6.77 -11.85 -6.25
CA THR A 176 -6.01 -11.68 -5.00
C THR A 176 -6.92 -11.16 -3.88
N ALA A 177 -7.68 -10.10 -4.14
CA ALA A 177 -8.59 -9.52 -3.15
C ALA A 177 -9.68 -10.52 -2.72
N THR A 178 -10.32 -11.22 -3.65
CA THR A 178 -11.38 -12.19 -3.36
C THR A 178 -10.87 -13.48 -2.73
N THR A 179 -9.58 -13.78 -2.86
CA THR A 179 -8.96 -14.93 -2.19
C THR A 179 -8.79 -14.66 -0.70
N ILE A 180 -8.39 -13.44 -0.34
CA ILE A 180 -8.00 -13.12 1.05
C ILE A 180 -9.05 -12.32 1.84
N LEU A 181 -10.03 -11.69 1.17
CA LEU A 181 -11.04 -10.86 1.82
C LEU A 181 -12.43 -11.50 1.72
N SER A 182 -13.19 -11.40 2.81
CA SER A 182 -14.61 -11.73 2.82
C SER A 182 -15.45 -10.73 2.01
N PRO A 183 -16.69 -11.09 1.62
CA PRO A 183 -17.57 -10.16 0.92
C PRO A 183 -17.78 -8.83 1.63
N GLN A 184 -17.89 -8.83 2.96
CA GLN A 184 -18.06 -7.62 3.76
C GLN A 184 -16.79 -6.75 3.75
N GLU A 185 -15.61 -7.36 3.76
CA GLU A 185 -14.33 -6.64 3.71
C GLU A 185 -14.04 -6.10 2.31
N LEU A 186 -14.49 -6.78 1.25
CA LEU A 186 -14.43 -6.26 -0.12
C LEU A 186 -15.22 -4.95 -0.27
N LEU A 187 -16.33 -4.79 0.45
CA LEU A 187 -17.07 -3.52 0.49
C LEU A 187 -16.24 -2.37 1.08
N MET A 188 -15.21 -2.66 1.89
CA MET A 188 -14.30 -1.64 2.41
C MET A 188 -13.32 -1.14 1.33
N LEU A 189 -13.16 -1.86 0.22
CA LEU A 189 -12.41 -1.39 -0.96
C LEU A 189 -13.21 -0.35 -1.74
N GLU A 190 -14.54 -0.41 -1.67
CA GLU A 190 -15.42 0.59 -2.27
C GLU A 190 -15.16 1.99 -1.69
N GLY A 191 -15.39 3.02 -2.50
CA GLY A 191 -15.05 4.41 -2.15
C GLY A 191 -13.66 4.90 -2.59
N GLY A 192 -12.94 4.13 -3.41
CA GLY A 192 -11.88 4.68 -4.26
C GLY A 192 -12.49 5.67 -5.25
N ALA A 193 -12.56 6.96 -4.92
CA ALA A 193 -13.36 7.92 -5.70
C ALA A 193 -12.65 8.43 -6.98
N LEU A 194 -11.47 7.90 -7.31
CA LEU A 194 -10.64 8.39 -8.41
C LEU A 194 -10.42 7.27 -9.43
N GLY A 195 -11.00 7.46 -10.61
CA GLY A 195 -10.60 6.71 -11.79
C GLY A 195 -9.29 7.25 -12.37
N VAL A 196 -8.87 6.69 -13.51
CA VAL A 196 -7.72 7.22 -14.27
C VAL A 196 -8.01 8.67 -14.69
N LEU A 197 -7.10 9.58 -14.35
CA LEU A 197 -7.25 10.99 -14.65
C LEU A 197 -6.71 11.29 -16.06
N PRO A 198 -7.44 12.07 -16.89
CA PRO A 198 -6.94 12.54 -18.18
C PRO A 198 -5.69 13.40 -18.05
N ALA A 199 -4.84 13.41 -19.09
CA ALA A 199 -3.59 14.19 -19.11
C ALA A 199 -3.79 15.68 -18.78
N SER A 200 -4.83 16.31 -19.32
CA SER A 200 -5.15 17.72 -19.06
C SER A 200 -5.50 18.01 -17.59
N VAL A 201 -6.14 17.06 -16.89
CA VAL A 201 -6.42 17.14 -15.45
C VAL A 201 -5.13 16.95 -14.66
N MET A 202 -4.28 16.02 -15.08
CA MET A 202 -2.98 15.74 -14.45
C MET A 202 -2.05 16.96 -14.53
N ASP A 203 -1.91 17.59 -15.69
CA ASP A 203 -1.04 18.77 -15.88
C ASP A 203 -1.48 19.93 -14.98
N LYS A 204 -2.80 20.18 -14.94
CA LYS A 204 -3.39 21.23 -14.11
C LYS A 204 -3.29 20.93 -12.61
N ALA A 205 -3.40 19.66 -12.22
CA ALA A 205 -3.18 19.23 -10.83
C ALA A 205 -1.72 19.45 -10.41
N LYS A 206 -0.78 19.00 -11.26
CA LYS A 206 0.66 19.11 -10.99
C LYS A 206 1.09 20.56 -10.83
N SER A 207 0.56 21.48 -11.64
CA SER A 207 0.87 22.92 -11.51
C SER A 207 0.44 23.55 -10.18
N GLN A 208 -0.42 22.89 -9.41
CA GLN A 208 -0.92 23.36 -8.11
C GLN A 208 -0.31 22.60 -6.92
N LEU A 209 0.47 21.55 -7.18
CA LEU A 209 1.07 20.70 -6.15
C LEU A 209 2.56 21.03 -5.96
N PRO A 210 3.10 20.93 -4.73
CA PRO A 210 4.53 20.94 -4.50
C PRO A 210 5.23 19.76 -5.20
N PRO A 211 6.53 19.86 -5.59
CA PRO A 211 7.22 18.82 -6.36
C PRO A 211 7.12 17.41 -5.80
N ALA A 212 7.32 17.23 -4.49
CA ALA A 212 7.21 15.91 -3.84
C ALA A 212 5.80 15.31 -3.96
N ALA A 213 4.76 16.14 -3.90
CA ALA A 213 3.38 15.71 -4.08
C ALA A 213 3.02 15.44 -5.54
N GLN A 214 3.66 16.14 -6.49
CA GLN A 214 3.48 15.89 -7.93
C GLN A 214 3.88 14.48 -8.31
N SER A 215 5.06 14.02 -7.87
CA SER A 215 5.58 12.69 -8.19
C SER A 215 4.67 11.59 -7.63
N VAL A 216 4.21 11.74 -6.38
CA VAL A 216 3.26 10.81 -5.76
C VAL A 216 1.93 10.79 -6.53
N PHE A 217 1.40 11.97 -6.88
CA PHE A 217 0.12 12.08 -7.59
C PHE A 217 0.17 11.46 -8.99
N GLU A 218 1.29 11.64 -9.70
CA GLU A 218 1.55 11.02 -11.00
C GLU A 218 1.72 9.50 -10.90
N ALA A 219 2.52 9.03 -9.94
CA ALA A 219 2.70 7.61 -9.68
C ALA A 219 1.36 6.92 -9.37
N GLU A 220 0.53 7.50 -8.50
CA GLU A 220 -0.81 6.99 -8.23
C GLU A 220 -1.68 6.92 -9.49
N ASN A 221 -1.58 7.89 -10.41
CA ASN A 221 -2.36 7.86 -11.65
C ASN A 221 -1.90 6.74 -12.60
N ASN A 222 -0.59 6.54 -12.73
CA ASN A 222 -0.03 5.45 -13.53
C ASN A 222 -0.40 4.09 -12.93
N ILE A 223 -0.36 3.96 -11.59
CA ILE A 223 -0.83 2.75 -10.90
C ILE A 223 -2.32 2.52 -11.14
N ARG A 224 -3.18 3.56 -11.11
CA ARG A 224 -4.60 3.40 -11.47
C ARG A 224 -4.78 2.84 -12.88
N GLN A 225 -3.99 3.33 -13.83
CA GLN A 225 -4.06 2.87 -15.22
C GLN A 225 -3.65 1.40 -15.34
N LEU A 226 -2.55 1.00 -14.71
CA LEU A 226 -2.07 -0.39 -14.68
C LEU A 226 -3.01 -1.32 -13.93
N ALA A 227 -3.48 -0.90 -12.75
CA ALA A 227 -4.43 -1.66 -11.96
C ALA A 227 -5.74 -1.90 -12.72
N ALA A 228 -6.11 -1.01 -13.65
CA ALA A 228 -7.29 -1.15 -14.49
C ALA A 228 -7.07 -1.89 -15.81
N SER A 229 -5.82 -2.11 -16.25
CA SER A 229 -5.54 -2.70 -17.57
C SER A 229 -5.83 -4.20 -17.65
N GLY A 230 -5.93 -4.88 -16.51
CA GLY A 230 -6.24 -6.32 -16.45
C GLY A 230 -5.04 -7.26 -16.51
N ASN A 231 -3.84 -6.75 -16.81
CA ASN A 231 -2.66 -7.56 -17.10
C ASN A 231 -1.33 -6.97 -16.59
N ALA A 232 -1.38 -5.95 -15.73
CA ALA A 232 -0.16 -5.32 -15.24
C ALA A 232 0.66 -6.29 -14.38
N SER A 233 1.90 -6.52 -14.79
CA SER A 233 2.86 -7.29 -14.01
C SER A 233 3.33 -6.50 -12.78
N TYR A 234 3.91 -7.21 -11.82
CA TYR A 234 4.55 -6.59 -10.66
C TYR A 234 5.65 -5.62 -11.09
N ASP A 235 6.54 -6.02 -12.00
CA ASP A 235 7.66 -5.18 -12.46
C ASP A 235 7.17 -3.89 -13.13
N GLU A 236 6.04 -3.94 -13.84
CA GLU A 236 5.43 -2.74 -14.43
C GLU A 236 4.84 -1.81 -13.38
N MET A 237 4.18 -2.34 -12.36
CA MET A 237 3.69 -1.52 -11.24
C MET A 237 4.84 -0.91 -10.44
N GLU A 238 5.87 -1.72 -10.15
CA GLU A 238 6.99 -1.32 -9.33
C GLU A 238 7.76 -0.13 -9.94
N LYS A 239 7.90 -0.08 -11.27
CA LYS A 239 8.51 1.07 -11.98
C LYS A 239 7.87 2.41 -11.65
N TYR A 240 6.57 2.44 -11.37
CA TYR A 240 5.86 3.67 -11.00
C TYR A 240 5.75 3.84 -9.50
N ALA A 241 5.64 2.75 -8.74
CA ALA A 241 5.59 2.80 -7.29
C ALA A 241 6.92 3.21 -6.65
N MET A 242 8.03 2.92 -7.33
CA MET A 242 9.40 3.21 -6.90
C MET A 242 9.99 4.36 -7.73
N MET A 243 10.34 5.47 -7.08
CA MET A 243 11.14 6.50 -7.74
C MET A 243 12.62 6.08 -7.77
N ALA A 244 13.21 6.05 -8.97
CA ALA A 244 14.65 6.08 -9.13
C ALA A 244 15.17 7.50 -8.86
N GLY A 245 16.17 7.68 -8.00
CA GLY A 245 16.70 9.03 -7.75
C GLY A 245 17.59 9.19 -6.53
N ILE A 246 18.02 10.44 -6.33
CA ILE A 246 19.04 10.85 -5.36
C ILE A 246 18.59 10.57 -3.93
N VAL A 247 19.47 9.88 -3.20
CA VAL A 247 19.78 10.07 -1.77
C VAL A 247 19.21 11.30 -1.02
N PRO A 248 17.97 11.41 -0.49
CA PRO A 248 17.68 12.53 0.41
C PRO A 248 18.67 12.47 1.57
N GLN A 249 19.16 13.62 2.04
CA GLN A 249 20.05 13.61 3.18
C GLN A 249 19.36 12.90 4.36
N VAL A 250 20.11 11.99 4.98
CA VAL A 250 19.70 11.33 6.22
C VAL A 250 19.38 12.40 7.24
N ASP A 251 18.23 12.29 7.93
CA ASP A 251 17.92 13.20 9.03
C ASP A 251 18.90 12.93 10.18
N PRO A 252 19.80 13.87 10.52
CA PRO A 252 20.81 13.64 11.55
C PRO A 252 20.19 13.44 12.94
N ASN A 253 18.94 13.87 13.15
CA ASN A 253 18.24 13.72 14.43
C ASN A 253 17.60 12.33 14.59
N VAL A 254 17.49 11.59 13.50
CA VAL A 254 16.86 10.26 13.48
C VAL A 254 17.76 9.33 12.67
N PRO A 255 18.91 8.92 13.23
CA PRO A 255 19.79 7.98 12.56
C PRO A 255 19.12 6.60 12.41
N SER A 256 19.63 5.80 11.48
CA SER A 256 19.24 4.40 11.34
C SER A 256 19.37 3.65 12.67
N GLY A 257 18.37 2.81 12.99
CA GLY A 257 18.34 2.07 14.25
C GLY A 257 17.89 2.84 15.49
N THR A 258 17.36 4.06 15.33
CA THR A 258 16.71 4.81 16.41
C THR A 258 15.57 4.00 17.02
N TRP A 259 15.52 3.92 18.35
CA TRP A 259 14.45 3.22 19.06
C TRP A 259 13.26 4.14 19.31
N SER A 260 12.07 3.67 18.97
CA SER A 260 10.81 4.29 19.36
C SER A 260 10.27 3.64 20.63
N LEU A 261 9.68 4.44 21.51
CA LEU A 261 8.88 3.95 22.61
C LEU A 261 7.48 3.61 22.08
N HIS A 262 7.09 2.34 22.16
CA HIS A 262 5.75 1.90 21.83
C HIS A 262 4.77 2.41 22.91
N PRO A 263 3.49 2.72 22.58
CA PRO A 263 2.50 3.15 23.57
C PRO A 263 2.31 2.20 24.76
N ASP A 264 2.55 0.90 24.55
CA ASP A 264 2.49 -0.12 25.62
C ASP A 264 3.76 -0.16 26.51
N GLY A 265 4.72 0.73 26.29
CA GLY A 265 5.90 0.95 27.13
C GLY A 265 7.17 0.19 26.72
N TYR A 266 7.10 -0.74 25.78
CA TYR A 266 8.28 -1.42 25.24
C TYR A 266 8.94 -0.60 24.14
N TYR A 267 10.18 -0.92 23.77
CA TYR A 267 10.93 -0.24 22.72
C TYR A 267 10.94 -1.05 21.44
N ILE A 268 10.82 -0.39 20.29
CA ILE A 268 10.84 -1.01 18.96
C ILE A 268 11.72 -0.20 18.00
N ARG A 269 12.45 -0.89 17.12
CA ARG A 269 13.18 -0.27 16.00
C ARG A 269 13.14 -1.12 14.74
N PHE A 270 13.47 -0.48 13.62
CA PHE A 270 13.35 -1.05 12.28
C PHE A 270 14.66 -0.90 11.50
N TYR A 271 15.00 -1.97 10.77
CA TYR A 271 16.07 -2.00 9.78
C TYR A 271 15.51 -2.55 8.46
N PRO A 272 15.01 -1.69 7.58
CA PRO A 272 14.58 -2.12 6.26
C PRO A 272 15.77 -2.52 5.40
N HIS A 273 15.73 -3.73 4.81
CA HIS A 273 16.72 -4.18 3.82
C HIS A 273 16.30 -3.75 2.41
N SER A 274 14.99 -3.76 2.19
CA SER A 274 14.24 -3.27 1.04
C SER A 274 12.79 -3.12 1.50
N TYR A 275 11.87 -2.65 0.67
CA TYR A 275 10.48 -2.59 1.10
C TYR A 275 9.81 -3.96 1.35
N PRO A 276 10.17 -5.09 0.68
CA PRO A 276 9.57 -6.39 0.99
C PRO A 276 10.14 -7.07 2.25
N SER A 277 11.26 -6.60 2.81
CA SER A 277 11.92 -7.23 3.96
C SER A 277 12.44 -6.20 4.96
N THR A 278 11.91 -6.26 6.19
CA THR A 278 12.32 -5.39 7.30
C THR A 278 12.71 -6.24 8.51
N THR A 279 13.84 -5.94 9.15
CA THR A 279 14.16 -6.48 10.47
C THR A 279 13.56 -5.59 11.54
N VAL A 280 12.77 -6.18 12.42
CA VAL A 280 12.20 -5.54 13.61
C VAL A 280 12.95 -6.05 14.84
N GLN A 281 13.29 -5.12 15.71
CA GLN A 281 13.86 -5.42 17.01
C GLN A 281 12.98 -4.82 18.11
N ILE A 282 12.75 -5.59 19.17
CA ILE A 282 11.87 -5.24 20.29
C ILE A 282 12.62 -5.46 21.60
N TYR A 283 12.65 -4.45 22.46
CA TYR A 283 13.12 -4.60 23.84
C TYR A 283 11.98 -4.33 24.81
N VAL A 284 11.72 -5.29 25.68
CA VAL A 284 10.67 -5.25 26.70
C VAL A 284 11.35 -5.12 28.06
N PRO A 285 11.20 -3.97 28.74
CA PRO A 285 11.73 -3.78 30.09
C PRO A 285 11.14 -4.78 31.11
N GLN A 286 11.92 -5.10 32.15
CA GLN A 286 11.53 -6.08 33.16
C GLN A 286 10.26 -5.69 33.92
N GLU A 287 10.04 -4.39 34.14
CA GLU A 287 8.85 -3.83 34.78
C GLU A 287 7.55 -4.02 33.99
N LEU A 288 7.64 -4.48 32.73
CA LEU A 288 6.49 -4.82 31.89
C LEU A 288 6.23 -6.33 31.82
N ALA A 289 7.06 -7.16 32.46
CA ALA A 289 6.84 -8.60 32.52
C ALA A 289 5.44 -8.93 33.08
N GLY A 290 4.75 -9.90 32.46
CA GLY A 290 3.44 -10.37 32.92
C GLY A 290 2.25 -9.43 32.65
N LYS A 291 2.45 -8.29 31.96
CA LYS A 291 1.35 -7.35 31.61
C LYS A 291 0.49 -7.77 30.42
N GLY A 292 0.66 -8.99 29.91
CA GLY A 292 -0.10 -9.49 28.75
C GLY A 292 0.15 -8.72 27.45
N LEU A 293 1.37 -8.19 27.28
CA LEU A 293 1.74 -7.42 26.10
C LEU A 293 1.71 -8.28 24.84
N VAL A 294 1.21 -7.71 23.74
CA VAL A 294 1.17 -8.36 22.42
C VAL A 294 1.81 -7.43 21.39
N TYR A 295 2.85 -7.91 20.73
CA TYR A 295 3.36 -7.27 19.53
C TYR A 295 2.57 -7.75 18.32
N ASP A 296 2.04 -6.81 17.56
CA ASP A 296 1.35 -7.07 16.31
C ASP A 296 1.90 -6.15 15.21
N ALA A 297 2.67 -6.74 14.31
CA ALA A 297 3.36 -6.03 13.24
C ALA A 297 2.42 -5.25 12.31
N THR A 298 1.15 -5.67 12.18
CA THR A 298 0.20 -5.01 11.28
C THR A 298 -0.40 -3.73 11.86
N LYS A 299 -0.21 -3.45 13.16
CA LYS A 299 -0.83 -2.31 13.87
C LYS A 299 0.04 -1.05 13.85
N GLY A 300 1.21 -1.10 13.21
CA GLY A 300 2.09 0.04 13.08
C GLY A 300 2.78 0.11 11.71
N ILE A 301 3.35 1.26 11.41
CA ILE A 301 4.14 1.51 10.20
C ILE A 301 5.54 1.94 10.64
N ALA A 302 6.56 1.35 10.02
CA ALA A 302 7.90 1.92 10.07
C ALA A 302 7.90 3.13 9.14
N CYS A 303 7.88 4.32 9.75
CA CYS A 303 7.81 5.58 9.03
C CYS A 303 9.21 6.20 8.91
N PRO A 304 9.67 6.53 7.70
CA PRO A 304 10.97 7.14 7.52
C PRO A 304 10.97 8.59 8.00
N ALA A 305 12.08 9.02 8.59
CA ALA A 305 12.31 10.40 8.99
C ALA A 305 12.46 11.35 7.80
N ASN A 306 12.96 10.84 6.68
CA ASN A 306 13.00 11.58 5.43
C ASN A 306 11.67 11.45 4.67
N VAL A 307 11.22 12.55 4.08
CA VAL A 307 9.95 12.59 3.33
C VAL A 307 9.99 11.86 1.98
N GLY A 308 11.16 11.34 1.61
CA GLY A 308 11.41 10.72 0.31
C GLY A 308 11.32 9.20 0.31
N ALA A 309 11.43 8.52 1.46
CA ALA A 309 11.42 7.06 1.51
C ALA A 309 10.02 6.47 1.75
N GLN A 310 9.90 5.17 1.48
CA GLN A 310 8.66 4.43 1.63
C GLN A 310 8.26 4.22 3.08
N ARG A 311 6.95 4.30 3.32
CA ARG A 311 6.32 3.87 4.57
C ARG A 311 6.13 2.37 4.51
N LEU A 312 6.61 1.64 5.50
CA LEU A 312 6.61 0.19 5.46
C LEU A 312 5.60 -0.33 6.48
N ALA A 313 4.58 -1.04 6.00
CA ALA A 313 3.77 -1.92 6.83
C ALA A 313 4.47 -3.26 6.97
N GLN A 314 4.19 -4.00 8.04
CA GLN A 314 4.72 -5.35 8.23
C GLN A 314 3.64 -6.36 8.58
N THR A 315 3.99 -7.64 8.44
CA THR A 315 3.20 -8.77 8.94
C THR A 315 3.95 -9.48 10.06
N ASN A 316 3.24 -10.36 10.77
CA ASN A 316 3.80 -11.22 11.79
C ASN A 316 4.51 -12.46 11.21
N GLU A 317 4.62 -12.59 9.89
CA GLU A 317 5.31 -13.69 9.20
C GLU A 317 6.83 -13.48 9.19
N PRO A 318 7.62 -14.38 9.79
CA PRO A 318 9.06 -14.34 9.68
C PRO A 318 9.54 -14.75 8.29
N LEU A 319 10.55 -14.05 7.78
CA LEU A 319 11.32 -14.45 6.61
C LEU A 319 12.48 -15.34 7.06
N ASN A 320 12.57 -16.53 6.46
CA ASN A 320 13.62 -17.52 6.73
C ASN A 320 13.82 -17.85 8.23
N PRO A 321 12.74 -18.18 8.99
CA PRO A 321 12.88 -18.52 10.40
C PRO A 321 13.71 -19.80 10.59
N ASP A 322 14.53 -19.80 11.64
CA ASP A 322 15.28 -20.98 12.10
C ASP A 322 14.64 -21.52 13.38
N TYR A 323 13.74 -22.51 13.20
CA TYR A 323 13.04 -23.16 14.31
C TYR A 323 13.89 -24.17 15.08
N THR A 324 15.17 -24.36 14.72
CA THR A 324 16.10 -25.18 15.51
C THR A 324 16.64 -24.42 16.73
N LYS A 325 16.56 -23.09 16.71
CA LYS A 325 16.93 -22.23 17.84
C LYS A 325 15.99 -22.42 19.03
N LYS A 326 16.49 -22.12 20.22
CA LYS A 326 15.72 -22.11 21.46
C LYS A 326 15.84 -20.76 22.14
N LEU A 327 14.75 -20.32 22.75
CA LEU A 327 14.77 -19.16 23.64
C LEU A 327 15.60 -19.52 24.89
N THR A 328 16.46 -18.59 25.29
CA THR A 328 17.17 -18.65 26.57
C THR A 328 16.36 -18.04 27.70
N ILE A 329 15.43 -17.13 27.37
CA ILE A 329 14.47 -16.57 28.32
C ILE A 329 13.22 -17.45 28.37
N ILE A 330 12.79 -17.79 29.58
CA ILE A 330 11.49 -18.43 29.83
C ILE A 330 10.44 -17.32 29.97
N CYS A 331 9.58 -17.19 28.96
CA CYS A 331 8.38 -16.37 29.10
C CYS A 331 7.39 -17.12 29.98
N ASN A 332 7.23 -16.70 31.25
CA ASN A 332 6.12 -17.18 32.07
C ASN A 332 4.84 -16.46 31.60
N PRO A 333 3.86 -17.19 31.04
CA PRO A 333 2.63 -16.62 30.50
C PRO A 333 1.73 -16.00 31.56
#